data_AF-A0A1I3D6G2-F1
#
_entry.id   AF-A0A1I3D6G2-F1
#
_cell.length_a   1.000
_cell.length_b   1.000
_cell.length_c   1.000
_cell.angle_alpha   90.00
_cell.angle_beta   90.00
_cell.angle_gamma   90.00
#
_symmetry.space_group_name_H-M   'P 1'
#
loop_
_entity.id
_entity.type
_entity.pdbx_description
1 polymer ?
#
loop_
_entity_poly.entity_id
_entity_poly.type
_entity_poly.pdbx_seq_one_letter_code
_entity_poly.pdbx_strand_id
1 'polypeptide(L)' 'MKEELWHRRHAVQIVSALPEDPEDALAVLRLAMQLVTGFLAGSEAPKPAPVIVLAKRFEP' A
#
# COMPACT_ATOMS: atom_id res chain seq x y z
N MET A 1 2.45 -5.12 -14.82
CA MET A 1 1.07 -4.61 -14.66
C MET A 1 -0.04 -5.67 -14.65
N LYS A 2 0.21 -6.97 -14.89
CA LYS A 2 -0.83 -8.02 -14.69
C LYS A 2 -0.90 -8.50 -13.24
N GLU A 3 0.22 -8.43 -12.51
CA GLU A 3 0.31 -8.89 -11.13
C GLU A 3 -0.47 -8.00 -10.13
N GLU A 4 -0.46 -6.68 -10.30
CA GLU A 4 -1.24 -5.78 -9.43
C GLU A 4 -2.76 -6.01 -9.50
N LEU A 5 -3.27 -6.37 -10.67
CA LEU A 5 -4.71 -6.57 -10.87
C LEU A 5 -5.22 -7.84 -10.20
N TRP A 6 -4.42 -8.91 -10.11
CA TRP A 6 -4.83 -10.12 -9.39
C TRP A 6 -4.78 -9.90 -7.88
N HIS A 7 -3.73 -9.25 -7.36
CA HIS A 7 -3.63 -8.90 -5.93
C HIS A 7 -4.82 -8.04 -5.48
N ARG A 8 -5.22 -7.04 -6.28
CA ARG A 8 -6.40 -6.20 -6.00
C ARG A 8 -7.70 -7.02 -5.97
N ARG A 9 -7.92 -7.91 -6.95
CA ARG A 9 -9.12 -8.77 -6.97
C ARG A 9 -9.16 -9.74 -5.79
N HIS A 10 -8.02 -10.30 -5.41
CA HIS A 10 -7.93 -11.23 -4.30
C HIS A 10 -8.18 -10.56 -2.95
N ALA A 11 -7.66 -9.34 -2.75
CA ALA A 11 -7.94 -8.56 -1.54
C ALA A 11 -9.44 -8.25 -1.37
N VAL A 12 -10.12 -7.90 -2.46
CA VAL A 12 -11.58 -7.66 -2.43
C VAL A 12 -12.35 -8.94 -2.06
N GLN A 13 -11.93 -10.10 -2.59
CA GLN A 13 -12.56 -11.39 -2.28
C GLN A 13 -12.43 -11.77 -0.80
N ILE A 14 -11.27 -11.52 -0.19
CA ILE A 14 -11.03 -11.80 1.24
C ILE A 14 -11.92 -10.91 2.12
N VAL A 15 -12.01 -9.62 1.78
CA VAL A 15 -12.84 -8.66 2.51
C VAL A 15 -14.34 -8.98 2.38
N SER A 16 -14.77 -9.50 1.23
CA SER A 16 -16.19 -9.80 1.01
C SER A 16 -16.75 -10.92 1.89
N ALA A 17 -15.91 -11.65 2.62
CA ALA A 17 -16.34 -12.50 3.72
C ALA A 17 -16.63 -11.63 4.95
N LEU A 18 -17.80 -10.99 4.96
CA LEU A 18 -18.24 -10.16 6.08
C LEU A 18 -18.69 -11.03 7.26
N PRO A 19 -18.34 -10.65 8.50
CA PRO A 19 -18.92 -11.20 9.73
C PRO A 19 -20.45 -11.08 9.77
N GLU A 20 -21.09 -11.94 10.57
CA GLU A 20 -22.55 -11.88 10.81
C GLU A 20 -22.95 -10.67 11.65
N ASP A 21 -22.05 -10.21 12.53
CA ASP A 21 -22.27 -9.01 13.33
C ASP A 21 -22.16 -7.75 12.44
N PRO A 22 -23.19 -6.87 12.44
CA PRO A 22 -23.18 -5.68 11.61
C PRO A 22 -22.08 -4.67 11.93
N GLU A 23 -21.67 -4.53 13.20
CA GLU A 23 -20.62 -3.58 13.59
C GLU A 23 -19.26 -4.05 13.07
N ASP A 24 -18.98 -5.35 13.24
CA ASP A 24 -17.75 -5.97 12.74
C ASP A 24 -17.70 -5.96 11.20
N ALA A 25 -18.81 -6.23 10.53
CA ALA A 25 -18.91 -6.14 9.07
C ALA A 25 -18.63 -4.73 8.57
N LEU A 26 -19.18 -3.70 9.22
CA LEU A 26 -18.91 -2.31 8.87
C LEU A 26 -17.44 -1.92 9.14
N ALA A 27 -16.82 -2.45 10.18
CA ALA A 27 -15.40 -2.24 10.46
C ALA A 27 -14.52 -2.82 9.34
N VAL A 28 -14.79 -4.05 8.91
CA VAL A 28 -14.08 -4.71 7.79
C VAL A 28 -14.23 -3.91 6.49
N LEU A 29 -15.44 -3.42 6.17
CA LEU A 29 -15.69 -2.59 4.99
C LEU A 29 -14.90 -1.28 5.02
N ARG A 30 -14.81 -0.62 6.18
CA ARG A 30 -14.02 0.61 6.35
C ARG A 30 -12.53 0.37 6.10
N LEU A 31 -11.98 -0.70 6.66
CA LEU A 31 -10.57 -1.08 6.49
C LEU A 31 -10.26 -1.43 5.04
N ALA A 32 -11.14 -2.16 4.37
CA ALA A 32 -10.99 -2.49 2.97
C ALA A 32 -11.02 -1.26 2.05
N MET A 33 -11.90 -0.30 2.35
CA MET A 33 -11.92 0.97 1.64
C MET A 33 -10.58 1.70 1.78
N GLN A 34 -10.01 1.76 2.99
CA GLN A 34 -8.68 2.35 3.23
C GLN A 34 -7.56 1.61 2.49
N LEU A 35 -7.62 0.28 2.46
CA LEU A 35 -6.67 -0.55 1.72
C LEU A 35 -6.69 -0.22 0.21
N VAL A 36 -7.89 -0.10 -0.37
CA VAL A 36 -8.07 0.19 -1.80
C VAL A 36 -7.67 1.62 -2.15
N THR A 37 -8.08 2.61 -1.36
CA THR A 37 -7.85 4.03 -1.68
C THR A 37 -6.49 4.55 -1.24
N GLY A 38 -5.83 3.89 -0.30
CA GLY A 38 -4.49 4.25 0.17
C GLY A 38 -3.43 3.31 -0.41
N PHE A 39 -3.28 2.14 0.21
CA PHE A 39 -2.17 1.23 -0.06
C PHE A 39 -2.15 0.72 -1.50
N LEU A 40 -3.30 0.28 -2.03
CA LEU A 40 -3.40 -0.26 -3.38
C LEU A 40 -3.53 0.81 -4.45
N ALA A 41 -3.91 2.04 -4.11
CA ALA A 41 -4.11 3.13 -5.09
C ALA A 41 -2.80 3.59 -5.75
N GLY A 42 -1.65 3.25 -5.16
CA GLY A 42 -0.34 3.37 -5.81
C GLY A 42 0.00 4.81 -6.19
N SER A 43 0.42 5.62 -5.21
CA SER A 43 1.37 6.72 -5.47
C SER A 43 1.92 7.27 -4.16
N GLU A 44 2.97 6.65 -3.65
CA GLU A 44 4.05 7.44 -3.08
C GLU A 44 5.27 7.12 -3.94
N ALA A 45 5.52 7.99 -4.92
CA ALA A 45 6.77 7.93 -5.66
C ALA A 45 7.91 7.92 -4.62
N PRO A 46 8.85 6.96 -4.68
CA PRO A 46 9.92 6.90 -3.70
C PRO A 46 10.63 8.26 -3.70
N LYS A 47 10.58 8.99 -2.57
CA LYS A 47 11.36 10.21 -2.41
C LYS A 47 12.82 9.83 -2.69
N PRO A 48 13.48 10.43 -3.69
CA PRO A 48 14.87 10.09 -3.95
C PRO A 48 15.67 10.38 -2.68
N ALA A 49 16.37 9.36 -2.19
CA ALA A 49 17.22 9.50 -1.01
C ALA A 49 18.32 10.55 -1.32
N PRO A 50 18.65 11.43 -0.37
CA PRO A 50 19.71 12.41 -0.59
C PRO A 50 21.04 11.68 -0.82
N VAL A 51 21.58 11.78 -2.02
CA VAL A 51 22.92 11.28 -2.34
C VAL A 51 23.94 12.19 -1.67
N ILE A 52 24.54 11.73 -0.56
CA ILE A 52 25.63 12.44 0.09
C ILE A 52 26.92 12.14 -0.70
N VAL A 53 27.37 13.09 -1.51
CA VAL A 53 28.68 13.03 -2.16
C VAL A 53 29.75 13.42 -1.14
N LEU A 54 30.41 12.42 -0.54
CA LEU A 54 31.59 12.64 0.28
C LEU A 54 32.78 12.93 -0.64
N ALA A 55 33.02 14.22 -0.93
CA ALA A 55 34.25 14.66 -1.58
C ALA A 55 35.43 14.45 -0.61
N LYS A 56 36.22 13.39 -0.82
CA LYS A 56 37.53 13.26 -0.17
C LYS A 56 38.51 14.22 -0.85
N ARG A 57 38.85 15.31 -0.15
CA ARG A 57 40.10 16.04 -0.40
C ARG A 57 41.24 15.16 0.11
N PHE A 58 42.05 14.62 -0.80
CA PHE A 58 43.27 13.90 -0.47
C PHE A 58 44.44 14.68 -1.10
N GLU A 59 45.18 15.40 -0.27
CA GLU A 59 46.49 15.96 -0.60
C GLU A 59 47.48 15.40 0.43
N PRO A 60 48.53 14.70 -0.04
CA PRO A 60 49.85 14.81 0.55
C PRO A 60 50.81 15.55 -0.37
#